data_AF-A0A6M5J7P3-F1
#
_entry.id   AF-A0A6M5J7P3-F1
#
_cell.length_a   1.000
_cell.length_b   1.000
_cell.length_c   1.000
_cell.angle_alpha   90.00
_cell.angle_beta   90.00
_cell.angle_gamma   90.00
#
_symmetry.space_group_name_H-M   'P 1'
#
loop_
_entity.id
_entity.type
_entity.pdbx_description
1 polymer ?
#
loop_
_entity_poly.entity_id
_entity_poly.type
_entity_poly.pdbx_seq_one_letter_code
_entity_poly.pdbx_strand_id
1 'polypeptide(L)'
;MTDSTNTPPDRLSTDPRSDHYDADALQRGVGIRFKGVEKTNIEEYCVSESWVKMAVGKSRDRFGNPMTMKMSGAVEPYYRDIAGDGETTAAAESDAPKTDDAEQAD
;
A
#
# COMPACT_ATOMS: atom_id res chain seq x y z
N MET A 1 2.10 28.84 -12.75
CA MET A 1 2.41 28.10 -11.51
C MET A 1 1.46 26.92 -11.50
N THR A 2 1.95 25.73 -11.85
CA THR A 2 1.12 24.57 -12.20
C THR A 2 0.44 24.00 -10.97
N ASP A 3 -0.87 23.85 -11.05
CA ASP A 3 -1.78 23.31 -10.05
C ASP A 3 -1.60 21.78 -9.95
N SER A 4 -0.41 21.35 -9.50
CA SER A 4 -0.06 19.94 -9.29
C SER A 4 -0.66 19.38 -7.99
N THR A 5 -1.46 20.18 -7.26
CA THR A 5 -2.05 19.80 -5.96
C THR A 5 -2.93 18.56 -6.06
N ASN A 6 -3.45 18.23 -7.24
CA ASN A 6 -4.35 17.09 -7.45
C ASN A 6 -3.67 15.86 -8.06
N THR A 7 -2.34 15.86 -8.24
CA THR A 7 -1.60 14.71 -8.80
C THR A 7 -0.42 14.33 -7.92
N PRO A 8 -0.24 13.04 -7.59
CA PRO A 8 0.90 12.61 -6.80
C PRO A 8 2.24 12.97 -7.45
N PRO A 9 3.32 13.15 -6.66
CA PRO A 9 4.64 13.41 -7.19
C PRO A 9 5.16 12.26 -8.06
N ASP A 10 6.06 12.56 -9.00
CA ASP A 10 6.64 11.61 -9.95
C ASP A 10 7.43 10.48 -9.27
N ARG A 11 8.05 10.80 -8.12
CA ARG A 11 8.75 9.87 -7.25
C ARG A 11 8.33 10.09 -5.81
N LEU A 12 7.94 9.02 -5.15
CA LEU A 12 7.53 9.03 -3.74
C LEU A 12 8.05 7.78 -3.05
N SER A 13 8.51 7.94 -1.81
CA SER A 13 8.93 6.87 -0.93
C SER A 13 8.16 6.91 0.38
N THR A 14 7.83 5.74 0.92
CA THR A 14 7.23 5.57 2.26
C THR A 14 8.28 5.60 3.37
N ASP A 15 9.56 5.43 3.02
CA ASP A 15 10.66 5.42 4.00
C ASP A 15 11.07 6.86 4.34
N PRO A 16 10.94 7.30 5.61
CA PRO A 16 11.33 8.64 6.04
C PRO A 16 12.83 8.94 5.90
N ARG A 17 13.65 7.92 5.63
CA ARG A 17 15.10 8.08 5.39
C ARG A 17 15.43 8.40 3.93
N SER A 18 14.45 8.34 3.02
CA SER A 18 14.63 8.63 1.60
C SER A 18 14.48 10.13 1.32
N ASP A 19 15.28 10.66 0.39
CA ASP A 19 15.15 12.04 -0.09
C ASP A 19 13.81 12.32 -0.80
N HIS A 20 13.06 11.27 -1.11
CA HIS A 20 11.76 11.33 -1.79
C HIS A 20 10.59 11.01 -0.84
N TYR A 21 10.79 11.14 0.46
CA TYR A 21 9.73 11.04 1.45
C TYR A 21 8.89 12.32 1.48
N ASP A 22 7.57 12.18 1.30
CA ASP A 22 6.62 13.29 1.40
C ASP A 22 5.43 12.85 2.29
N ALA A 23 5.40 13.39 3.50
CA ALA A 23 4.38 13.06 4.49
C ALA A 23 2.98 13.53 4.07
N ASP A 24 2.86 14.67 3.40
CA ASP A 24 1.57 15.24 3.01
C ASP A 24 0.93 14.40 1.90
N ALA A 25 1.73 13.96 0.92
CA ALA A 25 1.28 13.05 -0.13
C ALA A 25 0.85 11.69 0.46
N LEU A 26 1.65 11.13 1.39
CA LEU A 26 1.34 9.87 2.05
C LEU A 26 0.08 9.96 2.91
N GLN A 27 -0.13 11.08 3.60
CA GLN A 27 -1.31 11.31 4.44
C GLN A 27 -2.61 11.39 3.63
N ARG A 28 -2.58 11.97 2.42
CA ARG A 28 -3.74 11.93 1.49
C ARG A 28 -4.05 10.53 0.98
N GLY A 29 -3.06 9.63 1.03
CA GLY A 29 -3.17 8.26 0.55
C GLY A 29 -2.93 8.17 -0.95
N VAL A 30 -1.79 7.60 -1.34
CA VAL A 30 -1.42 7.34 -2.74
C VAL A 30 -1.71 5.88 -3.10
N GLY A 31 -2.42 5.67 -4.20
CA GLY A 31 -2.58 4.38 -4.86
C GLY A 31 -1.74 4.33 -6.13
N ILE A 32 -1.27 3.13 -6.51
CA ILE A 32 -0.45 2.95 -7.72
C ILE A 32 -1.02 1.81 -8.54
N ARG A 33 -1.29 2.05 -9.82
CA ARG A 33 -1.55 0.98 -10.80
C ARG A 33 -0.25 0.64 -11.50
N PHE A 34 0.24 -0.57 -11.27
CA PHE A 34 1.44 -1.09 -11.90
C PHE A 34 1.06 -2.12 -12.97
N LYS A 35 1.41 -1.86 -14.23
CA LYS A 35 1.03 -2.71 -15.38
C LYS A 35 -0.48 -2.99 -15.45
N GLY A 36 -1.30 -1.97 -15.14
CA GLY A 36 -2.77 -2.08 -15.13
C GLY A 36 -3.36 -2.78 -13.91
N VAL A 37 -2.53 -3.20 -12.94
CA VAL A 37 -2.99 -3.82 -11.69
C VAL A 37 -2.74 -2.88 -10.52
N GLU A 38 -3.77 -2.66 -9.71
CA GLU A 38 -3.62 -1.86 -8.48
C GLU A 38 -2.72 -2.57 -7.47
N LYS A 39 -1.76 -1.82 -6.91
CA LYS A 39 -0.81 -2.27 -5.92
C LYS A 39 -0.78 -1.31 -4.74
N THR A 40 -0.95 -1.86 -3.55
CA THR A 40 -1.00 -1.11 -2.29
C THR A 40 0.22 -1.34 -1.40
N ASN A 41 1.04 -2.34 -1.72
CA ASN A 41 2.27 -2.73 -1.02
C ASN A 41 3.53 -2.13 -1.66
N ILE A 42 3.41 -0.92 -2.23
CA ILE A 42 4.53 -0.20 -2.84
C ILE A 42 5.22 0.65 -1.77
N GLU A 43 6.52 0.46 -1.61
CA GLU A 43 7.36 1.26 -0.71
C GLU A 43 7.94 2.48 -1.43
N GLU A 44 8.19 2.37 -2.74
CA GLU A 44 8.72 3.48 -3.54
C GLU A 44 8.34 3.31 -5.00
N TYR A 45 8.12 4.41 -5.72
CA TYR A 45 7.93 4.38 -7.16
C TYR A 45 8.64 5.55 -7.84
N CYS A 46 8.94 5.38 -9.13
CA CYS A 46 9.43 6.43 -10.01
C CYS A 46 8.74 6.31 -11.36
N VAL A 47 7.95 7.32 -11.74
CA VAL A 47 7.20 7.35 -12.99
C VAL A 47 8.14 7.68 -14.16
N SER A 48 9.02 8.67 -14.00
CA SER A 48 10.05 9.03 -15.01
C SER A 48 10.90 7.85 -15.45
N GLU A 49 11.30 6.99 -14.51
CA GLU A 49 12.11 5.78 -14.79
C GLU A 49 11.26 4.51 -14.90
N SER A 50 9.94 4.61 -14.76
CA SER A 50 8.97 3.52 -14.91
C SER A 50 9.30 2.27 -14.08
N TRP A 51 9.50 2.44 -12.77
CA TRP A 51 9.72 1.33 -11.85
C TRP A 51 9.03 1.53 -10.51
N VAL A 52 8.75 0.41 -9.83
CA VAL A 52 8.24 0.36 -8.46
C VAL A 52 9.10 -0.55 -7.60
N LYS A 53 9.22 -0.24 -6.31
CA LYS A 53 9.79 -1.09 -5.27
C LYS A 53 8.65 -1.53 -4.36
N MET A 54 8.38 -2.83 -4.38
CA MET A 54 7.23 -3.43 -3.72
C MET A 54 7.69 -4.37 -2.62
N ALA A 55 7.05 -4.33 -1.45
CA ALA A 55 7.23 -5.33 -0.42
C ALA A 55 6.67 -6.69 -0.89
N VAL A 56 7.51 -7.72 -0.90
CA VAL A 56 7.14 -9.08 -1.32
C VAL A 56 6.96 -9.98 -0.09
N GLY A 57 5.74 -10.45 0.10
CA GLY A 57 5.39 -11.32 1.22
C GLY A 57 5.40 -10.59 2.57
N LYS A 58 5.41 -11.38 3.65
CA LYS A 58 5.44 -10.89 5.04
C LYS A 58 6.86 -10.88 5.64
N SER A 59 7.84 -11.30 4.85
CA SER A 59 9.22 -11.43 5.30
C SER A 59 9.85 -10.06 5.52
N ARG A 60 10.59 -9.94 6.62
CA ARG A 60 11.36 -8.76 6.99
C ARG A 60 12.85 -9.06 6.98
N ASP A 61 13.67 -8.06 6.72
CA ASP A 61 15.12 -8.15 6.85
C ASP A 61 15.56 -8.13 8.33
N ARG A 62 16.86 -8.23 8.58
CA ARG A 62 17.45 -8.17 9.93
C ARG A 62 17.19 -6.86 10.70
N PHE A 63 16.78 -5.80 10.00
CA PHE A 63 16.46 -4.51 10.58
C PHE A 63 14.93 -4.29 10.75
N GLY A 64 14.12 -5.30 10.42
CA GLY A 64 12.67 -5.23 10.52
C GLY A 64 11.99 -4.58 9.31
N ASN A 65 12.75 -4.20 8.28
CA ASN A 65 12.21 -3.60 7.07
C ASN A 65 11.58 -4.69 6.19
N PRO A 66 10.47 -4.41 5.49
CA PRO A 66 9.89 -5.37 4.57
C PRO A 66 10.90 -5.75 3.48
N MET A 67 10.92 -7.02 3.09
CA MET A 67 11.71 -7.46 1.94
C MET A 67 11.10 -6.90 0.67
N THR A 68 11.82 -6.02 -0.02
CA THR A 68 11.31 -5.37 -1.24
C THR A 68 11.93 -5.93 -2.52
N MET A 69 11.16 -5.97 -3.61
CA MET A 69 11.66 -6.19 -4.96
C MET A 69 11.38 -4.99 -5.85
N LYS A 70 12.36 -4.62 -6.68
CA LYS A 70 12.21 -3.62 -7.74
C LYS A 70 11.64 -4.29 -8.99
N MET A 71 10.56 -3.73 -9.54
CA MET A 71 9.93 -4.18 -10.78
C MET A 71 9.77 -2.99 -11.72
N SER A 72 10.19 -3.17 -12.98
CA SER A 72 10.02 -2.16 -14.03
C SER A 72 8.73 -2.40 -14.83
N GLY A 73 8.07 -1.32 -15.24
CA GLY A 73 6.82 -1.33 -15.99
C GLY A 73 6.05 -0.01 -15.89
N ALA A 74 4.90 0.08 -16.56
CA ALA A 74 4.03 1.25 -16.48
C ALA A 74 3.58 1.50 -15.03
N VAL A 75 3.78 2.73 -14.56
CA VAL A 75 3.45 3.19 -13.20
C VAL A 75 2.48 4.36 -13.31
N GLU A 76 1.29 4.19 -12.76
CA GLU A 76 0.25 5.22 -12.75
C GLU A 76 -0.14 5.52 -11.30
N PRO A 77 0.45 6.56 -10.67
CA PRO A 77 0.07 6.98 -9.33
C PRO A 77 -1.21 7.82 -9.38
N TYR A 78 -2.06 7.65 -8.38
CA TYR A 78 -3.28 8.43 -8.21
C TYR A 78 -3.54 8.66 -6.71
N TYR A 79 -4.21 9.74 -6.35
CA TYR A 79 -4.63 9.94 -4.97
C TYR A 79 -5.96 9.23 -4.69
N ARG A 80 -6.06 8.59 -3.52
CA ARG A 80 -7.25 7.84 -3.11
C ARG A 80 -8.36 8.75 -2.56
N ASP A 81 -8.04 9.96 -2.13
CA ASP A 81 -9.02 10.97 -1.68
C ASP A 81 -9.89 11.50 -2.84
N ILE A 82 -9.33 11.59 -4.06
CA ILE A 82 -10.05 11.99 -5.28
C ILE A 82 -10.91 10.83 -5.83
N ALA A 83 -10.57 9.58 -5.49
CA ALA A 83 -11.24 8.37 -5.96
C ALA A 83 -12.32 7.86 -4.98
N GLY A 84 -12.94 8.75 -4.22
CA GLY A 84 -14.05 8.41 -3.32
C GLY A 84 -15.34 8.12 -4.10
N ASP A 85 -15.49 6.89 -4.62
CA ASP A 85 -16.76 6.17 -4.82
C ASP A 85 -16.44 4.80 -5.47
N GLY A 86 -16.22 3.77 -4.64
CA GLY A 86 -15.87 2.43 -5.13
C GLY A 86 -15.57 1.39 -4.04
N GLU A 87 -16.44 1.30 -3.04
CA GLU A 87 -16.68 0.10 -2.22
C GLU A 87 -15.62 -0.32 -1.16
N THR A 88 -16.00 -0.06 0.10
CA THR A 88 -15.62 -0.88 1.26
C THR A 88 -16.61 -2.05 1.37
N THR A 89 -16.12 -3.28 1.48
CA THR A 89 -16.72 -4.36 2.28
C THR A 89 -15.55 -5.26 2.69
N ALA A 90 -14.97 -5.11 3.90
CA ALA A 90 -15.48 -5.66 5.15
C ALA A 90 -15.76 -7.17 5.06
N ALA A 91 -14.72 -7.97 5.30
CA ALA A 91 -14.87 -9.32 5.86
C ALA A 91 -13.95 -9.42 7.08
N ALA A 92 -14.34 -8.68 8.12
CA ALA A 92 -14.01 -8.99 9.50
C ALA A 92 -15.35 -9.07 10.23
N GLU A 93 -15.88 -10.28 10.37
CA GLU A 93 -16.70 -10.69 11.51
C GLU A 93 -15.84 -11.74 12.25
N SER A 94 -15.22 -11.39 13.37
CA SER A 94 -15.81 -11.33 14.73
C SER A 94 -15.80 -12.70 15.39
N ASP A 95 -14.71 -12.91 16.13
CA ASP A 95 -14.63 -13.73 17.35
C ASP A 95 -15.81 -13.45 18.29
N ALA A 96 -16.49 -14.52 18.74
CA ALA A 96 -17.21 -14.63 20.03
C ALA A 96 -17.73 -16.09 20.20
N PRO A 97 -18.10 -16.55 21.41
CA PRO A 97 -17.25 -16.81 22.56
C PRO A 97 -17.33 -18.30 23.02
N LYS A 98 -16.43 -18.66 23.92
CA LYS A 98 -16.34 -19.94 24.65
C LYS A 98 -17.70 -20.49 25.11
N THR A 99 -17.98 -21.77 24.81
CA THR A 99 -18.78 -22.63 25.69
C THR A 99 -17.98 -23.91 25.96
N ASP A 100 -17.48 -24.00 27.19
CA ASP A 100 -17.06 -25.22 27.86
C ASP A 100 -18.36 -25.76 28.49
N ASP A 101 -18.84 -26.95 28.10
CA ASP A 101 -19.52 -27.89 29.00
C ASP A 101 -19.81 -29.25 28.31
N ALA A 102 -19.41 -30.32 29.02
CA ALA A 102 -19.94 -31.69 29.10
C ALA A 102 -20.69 -32.37 27.92
N GLU A 103 -20.33 -33.61 27.60
CA GLU A 103 -20.92 -34.80 28.29
C GLU A 103 -20.37 -36.13 27.71
N GLN A 104 -20.05 -37.05 28.63
CA GLN A 104 -19.77 -38.47 28.39
C GLN A 104 -21.10 -39.25 28.36
N ALA A 105 -21.27 -40.15 27.39
CA ALA A 105 -22.08 -41.39 27.41
C ALA A 105 -21.98 -41.99 25.99
N ASP A 106 -21.83 -43.29 25.73
CA ASP A 106 -21.99 -44.57 26.44
C ASP A 106 -20.95 -45.57 25.88
#